data_AF-A0A817ZX41-F1
#
_entry.id   AF-A0A817ZX41-F1
#
_cell.length_a   1.000
_cell.length_b   1.000
_cell.length_c   1.000
_cell.angle_alpha   90.00
_cell.angle_beta   90.00
_cell.angle_gamma   90.00
#
_symmetry.space_group_name_H-M   'P 1'
#
loop_
_entity.id
_entity.type
_entity.pdbx_description
1 polymer ?
#
loop_
_entity_poly.entity_id
_entity_poly.type
_entity_poly.pdbx_seq_one_letter_code
_entity_poly.pdbx_strand_id
1 'polypeptide(L)'
;MNETFIEQGSVKDYNYEEYPFKSGVWSLEYNQYKSWHGPYQVILTFDHSLGKVSGRGTDDVGNFTIDGIFSSKTLRLALKQKYEAGTGDRTENLGHKSTIQLSWSSNKNRFEGTWYVQTFKYRDNGYFQLEFDAISIPLLNKSNEY
;
A
#
# COMPACT_ATOMS: atom_id res chain seq x y z
N MET A 1 -4.06 -56.04 6.17
CA MET A 1 -4.42 -54.83 5.40
C MET A 1 -4.29 -53.69 6.41
N ASN A 2 -3.25 -52.84 6.42
CA ASN A 2 -2.45 -52.27 5.32
C ASN A 2 -3.35 -51.71 4.21
N GLU A 3 -3.34 -50.45 3.79
CA GLU A 3 -2.58 -49.21 4.14
C GLU A 3 -3.55 -48.01 3.94
N THR A 4 -3.24 -46.71 4.08
CA THR A 4 -1.96 -45.96 4.10
C THR A 4 -2.09 -44.70 5.01
N PHE A 5 -0.98 -44.01 5.23
CA PHE A 5 -0.84 -42.71 5.89
C PHE A 5 -1.54 -41.53 5.16
N ILE A 6 -2.13 -40.61 5.91
CA ILE A 6 -1.82 -39.18 5.74
C ILE A 6 -1.24 -38.71 7.07
N GLU A 7 0.07 -38.45 7.08
CA GLU A 7 0.74 -37.82 8.21
C GLU A 7 0.09 -36.47 8.51
N GLN A 8 0.03 -36.11 9.80
CA GLN A 8 -0.12 -34.74 10.25
C GLN A 8 1.18 -33.97 9.93
N GLY A 9 1.45 -33.80 8.64
CA GLY A 9 2.52 -32.98 8.12
C GLY A 9 2.21 -31.53 8.43
N SER A 10 2.65 -31.10 9.62
CA SER A 10 2.57 -29.75 10.20
C SER A 10 1.93 -28.72 9.26
N VAL A 11 0.63 -28.49 9.45
CA VAL A 11 0.09 -27.15 9.23
C VAL A 11 0.88 -26.28 10.19
N LYS A 12 1.90 -25.59 9.66
CA LYS A 12 2.52 -24.50 10.40
C LYS A 12 1.39 -23.54 10.69
N ASP A 13 1.07 -23.32 11.95
CA ASP A 13 0.30 -22.17 12.38
C ASP A 13 1.10 -20.95 11.93
N TYR A 14 0.72 -20.42 10.76
CA TYR A 14 1.35 -19.25 10.18
C TYR A 14 1.00 -18.07 11.07
N ASN A 15 1.96 -17.63 11.88
CA ASN A 15 1.83 -16.42 12.69
C ASN A 15 1.43 -15.25 11.79
N TYR A 16 0.15 -14.85 11.87
CA TYR A 16 -0.39 -13.73 11.10
C TYR A 16 0.31 -12.40 11.41
N GLU A 17 1.05 -12.32 12.53
CA GLU A 17 1.77 -11.12 12.98
C GLU A 17 2.94 -10.70 12.07
N GLU A 18 3.50 -11.62 11.28
CA GLU A 18 4.74 -11.42 10.52
C GLU A 18 4.53 -10.94 9.07
N TYR A 19 3.29 -10.89 8.57
CA TYR A 19 3.04 -10.38 7.21
C TYR A 19 3.08 -8.85 7.13
N PRO A 20 3.78 -8.25 6.15
CA PRO A 20 3.88 -6.80 6.00
C PRO A 20 2.59 -6.15 5.48
N PHE A 21 1.62 -6.93 5.01
CA PHE A 21 0.35 -6.47 4.47
C PHE A 21 -0.64 -6.13 5.59
N LYS A 22 -0.43 -5.00 6.27
CA LYS A 22 -1.21 -4.55 7.43
C LYS A 22 -2.18 -3.44 7.05
N SER A 23 -3.47 -3.63 7.34
CA SER A 23 -4.48 -2.58 7.20
C SER A 23 -4.26 -1.49 8.25
N GLY A 24 -4.38 -0.23 7.88
CA GLY A 24 -4.14 0.91 8.76
C GLY A 24 -3.56 2.11 8.02
N VAL A 25 -2.89 2.99 8.76
CA VAL A 25 -2.20 4.17 8.23
C VAL A 25 -0.79 3.79 7.80
N TRP A 26 -0.36 4.35 6.68
CA TRP A 26 0.96 4.21 6.11
C TRP A 26 1.54 5.60 5.83
N SER A 27 2.84 5.74 6.07
CA SER A 27 3.64 6.85 5.57
C SER A 27 4.00 6.59 4.11
N LEU A 28 3.73 7.56 3.24
CA LEU A 28 3.96 7.54 1.80
C LEU A 28 4.96 8.64 1.42
N GLU A 29 6.02 8.26 0.73
CA GLU A 29 6.98 9.19 0.13
C GLU A 29 7.31 8.76 -1.30
N TYR A 30 7.56 9.75 -2.16
CA TYR A 30 8.00 9.52 -3.54
C TYR A 30 9.04 10.55 -3.98
N ASN A 31 9.84 10.17 -4.97
CA ASN A 31 10.74 11.09 -5.66
C ASN A 31 10.09 11.56 -6.97
N GLN A 32 9.96 12.87 -7.16
CA GLN A 32 9.48 13.52 -8.39
C GLN A 32 10.37 14.76 -8.63
N TYR A 33 10.68 15.08 -9.88
CA TYR A 33 11.54 16.22 -10.25
C TYR A 33 12.90 16.30 -9.52
N LYS A 34 13.44 15.14 -9.09
CA LYS A 34 14.65 14.96 -8.24
C LYS A 34 14.49 15.36 -6.76
N SER A 35 13.31 15.77 -6.35
CA SER A 35 12.95 16.10 -4.96
C SER A 35 12.21 14.93 -4.31
N TRP A 36 12.31 14.81 -2.99
CA TRP A 36 11.44 13.92 -2.21
C TRP A 36 10.20 14.67 -1.74
N HIS A 37 9.05 14.05 -1.88
CA HIS A 37 7.74 14.54 -1.46
C HIS A 37 7.19 13.61 -0.38
N GLY A 38 6.56 14.19 0.64
CA GLY A 38 6.09 13.51 1.84
C GLY A 38 6.97 13.75 3.08
N PRO A 39 6.76 12.98 4.16
CA PRO A 39 5.80 11.89 4.28
C PRO A 39 4.34 12.36 4.29
N TYR A 40 3.50 11.70 3.49
CA TYR A 40 2.04 11.87 3.50
C TYR A 40 1.37 10.65 4.14
N GLN A 41 0.20 10.85 4.74
CA GLN A 41 -0.57 9.74 5.30
C GLN A 41 -1.52 9.14 4.26
N VAL A 42 -1.46 7.83 4.09
CA VAL A 42 -2.39 7.05 3.27
C VAL A 42 -2.98 5.92 4.11
N ILE A 43 -4.30 5.74 4.03
CA ILE A 43 -4.99 4.62 4.67
C ILE A 43 -5.09 3.48 3.66
N LEU A 44 -4.58 2.30 4.00
CA LEU A 44 -4.69 1.08 3.21
C LEU A 44 -5.51 0.02 3.94
N THR A 45 -6.32 -0.72 3.18
CA THR A 45 -7.11 -1.85 3.64
C THR A 45 -6.77 -3.06 2.78
N PHE A 46 -6.27 -4.12 3.41
CA PHE A 46 -5.88 -5.38 2.76
C PHE A 46 -6.97 -6.45 2.94
N ASP A 47 -7.49 -6.95 1.83
CA ASP A 47 -8.33 -8.14 1.78
C ASP A 47 -7.46 -9.36 1.45
N HIS A 48 -7.11 -10.11 2.51
CA HIS A 48 -6.28 -11.31 2.41
C HIS A 48 -7.00 -12.48 1.73
N SER A 49 -8.33 -12.49 1.67
CA SER A 49 -9.10 -13.54 0.98
C SER A 49 -9.08 -13.36 -0.53
N LEU A 50 -9.04 -12.10 -1.00
CA LEU A 50 -9.03 -11.75 -2.42
C LEU A 50 -7.64 -11.37 -2.96
N GLY A 51 -6.63 -11.21 -2.11
CA GLY A 51 -5.32 -10.69 -2.48
C GLY A 51 -5.38 -9.24 -2.99
N LYS A 52 -6.35 -8.46 -2.49
CA LYS A 52 -6.64 -7.09 -2.94
C LYS A 52 -6.27 -6.07 -1.87
N VAL A 53 -5.89 -4.89 -2.33
CA VAL A 53 -5.68 -3.71 -1.46
C VAL A 53 -6.45 -2.54 -2.02
N SER A 54 -7.11 -1.78 -1.15
CA SER A 54 -7.73 -0.51 -1.47
C SER A 54 -7.28 0.56 -0.48
N GLY A 55 -7.45 1.84 -0.82
CA GLY A 55 -7.03 2.91 0.08
C GLY A 55 -7.38 4.31 -0.41
N ARG A 56 -7.00 5.30 0.41
CA ARG A 56 -7.15 6.73 0.12
C ARG A 56 -6.12 7.56 0.88
N GLY A 57 -5.75 8.70 0.32
CA GLY A 57 -4.84 9.66 0.94
C GLY A 57 -4.92 11.03 0.26
N THR A 58 -4.06 11.93 0.73
CA THR A 58 -3.87 13.27 0.17
C THR A 58 -2.38 13.60 0.19
N ASP A 59 -1.85 14.11 -0.92
CA ASP A 59 -0.50 14.65 -1.06
C ASP A 59 -0.56 16.12 -1.55
N ASP A 60 0.55 16.66 -2.05
CA ASP A 60 0.61 18.02 -2.60
C ASP A 60 -0.11 18.15 -3.97
N VAL A 61 -0.17 17.07 -4.76
CA VAL A 61 -0.95 16.99 -6.00
C VAL A 61 -2.44 16.98 -5.69
N GLY A 62 -2.90 16.20 -4.70
CA GLY A 62 -4.26 16.31 -4.17
C GLY A 62 -4.81 15.04 -3.52
N ASN A 63 -6.13 14.93 -3.45
CA ASN A 63 -6.79 13.73 -2.92
C ASN A 63 -6.69 12.58 -3.94
N PHE A 64 -6.48 11.37 -3.45
CA PHE A 64 -6.42 10.18 -4.30
C PHE A 64 -7.05 8.94 -3.65
N THR A 65 -7.47 8.02 -4.51
CA THR A 65 -7.81 6.64 -4.14
C THR A 65 -6.77 5.65 -4.66
N ILE A 66 -6.66 4.51 -3.99
CA ILE A 66 -5.81 3.38 -4.38
C ILE A 66 -6.68 2.15 -4.61
N ASP A 67 -6.48 1.48 -5.74
CA ASP A 67 -6.95 0.13 -6.03
C ASP A 67 -5.76 -0.74 -6.44
N GLY A 68 -5.61 -1.95 -5.88
CA GLY A 68 -4.46 -2.80 -6.17
C GLY A 68 -4.62 -4.26 -5.80
N ILE A 69 -3.55 -5.00 -6.07
CA ILE A 69 -3.37 -6.40 -5.66
C ILE A 69 -2.05 -6.57 -4.93
N PHE A 70 -1.97 -7.62 -4.10
CA PHE A 70 -0.78 -7.98 -3.37
C PHE A 70 -0.52 -9.49 -3.40
N SER A 71 0.71 -9.89 -3.09
CA SER A 71 1.12 -11.29 -3.11
C SER A 71 1.91 -11.62 -1.86
N SER A 72 1.29 -12.37 -0.93
CA SER A 72 1.94 -12.93 0.26
C SER A 72 3.08 -13.90 -0.08
N LYS A 73 3.10 -14.48 -1.29
CA LYS A 73 4.16 -15.40 -1.75
C LYS A 73 5.43 -14.67 -2.22
N THR A 74 5.28 -13.48 -2.80
CA THR A 74 6.41 -12.72 -3.39
C THR A 74 6.70 -11.41 -2.66
N LEU A 75 5.92 -11.10 -1.62
CA LEU A 75 5.96 -9.85 -0.84
C LEU A 75 5.95 -8.59 -1.73
N ARG A 76 5.03 -8.56 -2.71
CA ARG A 76 4.89 -7.47 -3.69
C ARG A 76 3.52 -6.82 -3.69
N LEU A 77 3.50 -5.54 -4.07
CA LEU A 77 2.31 -4.71 -4.32
C LEU A 77 2.29 -4.27 -5.78
N ALA A 78 1.10 -4.27 -6.38
CA ALA A 78 0.81 -3.58 -7.64
C ALA A 78 -0.43 -2.71 -7.44
N LEU A 79 -0.23 -1.40 -7.37
CA LEU A 79 -1.24 -0.40 -7.02
C LEU A 79 -1.55 0.49 -8.23
N LYS A 80 -2.78 1.01 -8.27
CA LYS A 80 -3.21 2.09 -9.15
C LYS A 80 -3.71 3.22 -8.26
N GLN A 81 -2.95 4.31 -8.20
CA GLN A 81 -3.36 5.56 -7.57
C GLN A 81 -4.14 6.38 -8.61
N LYS A 82 -5.27 6.97 -8.21
CA LYS A 82 -6.09 7.84 -9.06
C LYS A 82 -6.42 9.11 -8.28
N TYR A 83 -6.02 10.26 -8.82
CA TYR A 83 -6.37 11.55 -8.24
C TYR A 83 -7.83 11.96 -8.50
N GLU A 84 -8.40 12.69 -7.55
CA GLU A 84 -9.69 13.35 -7.65
C GLU A 84 -9.51 14.74 -8.25
N ALA A 85 -9.93 14.92 -9.51
CA ALA A 85 -9.78 16.17 -10.23
C ALA A 85 -10.42 17.37 -9.50
N GLY A 86 -9.69 18.48 -9.40
CA GLY A 86 -10.14 19.70 -8.73
C GLY A 86 -9.73 19.83 -7.26
N THR A 87 -9.06 18.81 -6.70
CA THR A 87 -8.39 18.85 -5.38
C THR A 87 -6.89 19.17 -5.54
N GLY A 88 -6.24 19.69 -4.49
CA GLY A 88 -4.80 20.01 -4.50
C GLY A 88 -4.38 21.00 -5.60
N ASP A 89 -3.17 20.83 -6.14
CA ASP A 89 -2.67 21.66 -7.24
C ASP A 89 -3.38 21.32 -8.56
N ARG A 90 -4.19 22.26 -9.06
CA ARG A 90 -4.98 22.11 -10.30
C ARG A 90 -4.14 22.07 -11.59
N THR A 91 -2.87 22.45 -11.53
CA THR A 91 -1.95 22.39 -12.68
C THR A 91 -1.36 21.00 -12.87
N GLU A 92 -1.16 20.25 -11.77
CA GLU A 92 -0.68 18.86 -11.78
C GLU A 92 -1.82 17.84 -11.71
N ASN A 93 -2.83 18.09 -10.88
CA ASN A 93 -3.99 17.22 -10.69
C ASN A 93 -5.03 17.34 -11.81
N LEU A 94 -4.71 16.68 -12.92
CA LEU A 94 -5.61 16.46 -14.05
C LEU A 94 -6.52 15.23 -13.88
N GLY A 95 -6.74 14.74 -12.64
CA GLY A 95 -7.48 13.50 -12.36
C GLY A 95 -6.82 12.24 -12.92
N HIS A 96 -5.49 12.28 -13.08
CA HIS A 96 -4.71 11.25 -13.75
C HIS A 96 -4.52 10.00 -12.88
N LYS A 97 -3.96 8.94 -13.49
CA LYS A 97 -3.67 7.67 -12.82
C LYS A 97 -2.18 7.37 -12.84
N SER A 98 -1.66 6.90 -11.71
CA SER A 98 -0.29 6.41 -11.56
C SER A 98 -0.32 4.93 -11.22
N THR A 99 0.60 4.16 -11.81
CA THR A 99 0.82 2.74 -11.49
C THR A 99 2.04 2.63 -10.58
N ILE A 100 1.92 1.94 -9.46
CA ILE A 100 2.99 1.82 -8.47
C ILE A 100 3.29 0.33 -8.27
N GLN A 101 4.57 -0.04 -8.33
CA GLN A 101 5.03 -1.42 -8.15
C GLN A 101 6.08 -1.45 -7.04
N LEU A 102 5.81 -2.20 -5.97
CA LEU A 102 6.66 -2.25 -4.77
C LEU A 102 7.00 -3.69 -4.38
N SER A 103 8.17 -3.87 -3.77
CA SER A 103 8.59 -5.09 -3.09
C SER A 103 8.90 -4.78 -1.62
N TRP A 104 8.65 -5.74 -0.73
CA TRP A 104 9.00 -5.61 0.68
C TRP A 104 10.53 -5.63 0.88
N SER A 105 11.01 -4.71 1.71
CA SER A 105 12.41 -4.62 2.15
C SER A 105 12.49 -4.97 3.63
N SER A 106 12.77 -6.23 3.95
CA SER A 106 12.84 -6.74 5.33
C SER A 106 13.84 -5.95 6.19
N ASN A 107 14.97 -5.56 5.60
CA ASN A 107 16.04 -4.85 6.30
C ASN A 107 15.66 -3.40 6.68
N LYS A 108 14.66 -2.82 6.02
CA LYS A 108 14.16 -1.46 6.24
C LYS A 108 12.72 -1.43 6.76
N ASN A 109 12.11 -2.60 6.97
CA ASN A 109 10.72 -2.77 7.41
C ASN A 109 9.68 -1.94 6.60
N ARG A 110 9.86 -1.83 5.28
CA ARG A 110 9.00 -1.01 4.41
C ARG A 110 8.91 -1.56 2.98
N PHE A 111 7.88 -1.17 2.25
CA PHE A 111 7.78 -1.44 0.81
C PHE A 111 8.54 -0.38 0.01
N GLU A 112 9.26 -0.80 -1.02
CA GLU A 112 10.09 0.06 -1.87
C GLU A 112 9.91 -0.31 -3.35
N GLY A 113 9.99 0.67 -4.25
CA GLY A 113 9.93 0.43 -5.68
C GLY A 113 9.74 1.69 -6.52
N THR A 114 8.87 1.62 -7.51
CA THR A 114 8.75 2.67 -8.55
C THR A 114 7.29 2.99 -8.85
N TRP A 115 7.01 4.29 -8.95
CA TRP A 115 5.76 4.82 -9.49
C TRP A 115 5.94 5.24 -10.95
N TYR A 116 4.89 5.13 -11.75
CA TYR A 116 4.86 5.48 -13.16
C TYR A 116 3.58 6.23 -13.48
N VAL A 117 3.69 7.39 -14.13
CA VAL A 117 2.55 8.11 -14.73
C VAL A 117 2.68 8.12 -16.24
N GLN A 118 1.56 7.92 -16.93
CA GLN A 118 1.50 8.10 -18.38
C GLN A 118 0.14 8.70 -18.76
N THR A 119 0.18 9.95 -19.21
CA THR A 119 -0.93 10.67 -19.80
C THR A 119 -0.60 11.03 -21.26
N PHE A 120 -1.51 11.70 -21.95
CA PHE A 120 -1.26 12.22 -23.31
C PHE A 120 -0.36 13.47 -23.35
N LYS A 121 -0.11 14.13 -22.20
CA LYS A 121 0.75 15.34 -22.11
C LYS A 121 2.07 15.10 -21.37
N TYR A 122 2.09 14.14 -20.46
CA TYR A 122 3.13 13.96 -19.45
C TYR A 122 3.34 12.48 -19.17
N ARG A 123 4.61 12.07 -19.11
CA ARG A 123 5.05 10.73 -18.73
C ARG A 123 6.26 10.87 -17.84
N ASP A 124 6.23 10.22 -16.69
CA ASP A 124 7.30 10.28 -15.71
C ASP A 124 7.30 9.03 -14.82
N ASN A 125 8.34 8.88 -14.02
CA ASN A 125 8.51 7.79 -13.08
C ASN A 125 9.53 8.18 -12.01
N GLY A 126 9.40 7.61 -10.83
CA GLY A 126 10.32 7.87 -9.73
C GLY A 126 10.26 6.82 -8.65
N TYR A 127 11.15 6.96 -7.67
CA TYR A 127 11.19 6.05 -6.54
C TYR A 127 9.98 6.26 -5.63
N PHE A 128 9.52 5.21 -4.96
CA PHE A 128 8.35 5.22 -4.09
C PHE A 128 8.60 4.31 -2.87
N GLN A 129 8.17 4.75 -1.68
CA GLN A 129 8.22 3.94 -0.46
C GLN A 129 6.92 4.03 0.35
N LEU A 130 6.55 2.93 1.01
CA LEU A 130 5.46 2.86 1.99
C LEU A 130 5.95 2.21 3.28
N GLU A 131 5.81 2.90 4.40
CA GLU A 131 6.17 2.42 5.74
C GLU A 131 4.94 2.41 6.65
N PHE A 132 4.72 1.32 7.41
CA PHE A 132 3.50 1.17 8.21
C PHE A 132 3.58 2.03 9.48
N ASP A 133 2.65 2.97 9.65
CA ASP A 133 2.60 3.81 10.84
C ASP A 133 1.75 3.13 11.91
N ALA A 134 2.42 2.35 12.76
CA ALA A 134 1.81 1.66 13.89
C ALA A 134 1.31 2.61 15.01
N ILE A 135 1.67 3.89 14.98
CA ILE A 135 1.35 4.87 16.04
C ILE A 135 0.03 5.59 15.74
N SER A 136 -0.33 5.77 14.47
CA SER A 136 -1.55 6.49 14.07
C SER A 136 -2.81 5.62 13.90
N ILE A 137 -2.82 4.40 14.46
CA ILE A 137 -4.08 3.69 14.74
C ILE A 137 -4.87 4.56 15.74
N PRO A 138 -6.05 5.10 15.38
CA PRO A 138 -6.85 5.86 16.33
C PRO A 138 -7.25 4.97 17.51
N LEU A 139 -7.44 5.56 18.70
CA LEU A 139 -7.96 4.89 19.89
C LEU A 139 -9.45 4.51 19.73
N LEU A 140 -9.79 3.76 18.68
CA LEU A 140 -11.12 3.29 18.32
C LEU A 140 -11.55 2.08 19.16
N ASN A 141 -11.24 2.11 20.46
CA ASN A 141 -11.54 1.09 21.46
C ASN A 141 -11.66 1.70 22.88
N LYS A 142 -12.16 2.95 22.99
CA LYS A 142 -12.56 3.57 24.27
C LYS A 142 -13.84 4.41 24.17
N SER A 143 -14.93 3.77 23.75
CA SER A 143 -16.29 4.30 23.93
C SER A 143 -17.34 3.20 23.81
N ASN A 144 -17.45 2.35 24.83
CA ASN A 144 -18.59 1.44 25.07
C ASN A 144 -18.58 0.90 26.52
N GLU A 145 -18.31 1.79 27.48
CA GLU A 145 -18.65 1.61 28.88
C GLU A 145 -19.20 2.94 29.38
N TYR A 146 -20.53 3.00 29.60
CA TYR A 146 -21.30 3.71 30.65
C TYR A 146 -22.79 3.67 30.29
#